data_AF-G7I132-F1
#
_entry.id   AF-G7I132-F1
#
_cell.length_a   1.000
_cell.length_b   1.000
_cell.length_c   1.000
_cell.angle_alpha   90.00
_cell.angle_beta   90.00
_cell.angle_gamma   90.00
#
_symmetry.space_group_name_H-M   'P 1'
#
loop_
_entity.id
_entity.type
_entity.pdbx_description
1 polymer ?
#
loop_
_entity_poly.entity_id
_entity_poly.type
_entity_poly.pdbx_seq_one_letter_code
_entity_poly.pdbx_strand_id
1 'polypeptide(L)'
;MATLKQRFSAITAALISASLIVIPTANAQSSQTVQGEVIIAVDELGEIESIESQPSTSQLSETEWAPDCVRAVSEKGFVQVYNNCEWDLRVKVKMAFSPDSACKLVLAGTRANIAPHTGRIDGIEKC
;
A
#
# COMPACT_ATOMS: atom_id res chain seq x y z
N MET A 1 -55.28 -28.20 -10.51
CA MET A 1 -54.75 -29.57 -10.54
C MET A 1 -53.30 -29.53 -11.00
N ALA A 2 -52.40 -30.02 -10.13
CA ALA A 2 -51.01 -30.49 -10.38
C ALA A 2 -50.00 -29.52 -11.07
N THR A 3 -48.76 -29.33 -10.62
CA THR A 3 -47.93 -30.05 -9.64
C THR A 3 -46.74 -29.19 -9.22
N LEU A 4 -46.51 -29.15 -7.90
CA LEU A 4 -45.29 -28.72 -7.22
C LEU A 4 -44.10 -29.63 -7.62
N LYS A 5 -42.94 -29.05 -7.95
CA LYS A 5 -41.69 -29.83 -8.06
C LYS A 5 -40.55 -29.10 -7.35
N GLN A 6 -40.60 -29.20 -6.03
CA GLN A 6 -39.54 -28.85 -5.10
C GLN A 6 -38.41 -29.87 -5.26
N ARG A 7 -37.22 -29.41 -5.65
CA ARG A 7 -36.00 -30.24 -5.64
C ARG A 7 -35.10 -29.75 -4.52
N PHE A 8 -35.16 -30.48 -3.41
CA PHE A 8 -34.08 -30.52 -2.43
C PHE A 8 -32.89 -31.22 -3.07
N SER A 9 -31.72 -30.60 -3.03
CA SER A 9 -30.47 -31.32 -3.23
C SER A 9 -29.47 -30.85 -2.18
N ALA A 10 -29.29 -31.72 -1.19
CA ALA A 10 -28.30 -31.62 -0.16
C ALA A 10 -26.91 -31.65 -0.80
N ILE A 11 -26.07 -30.67 -0.48
CA ILE A 11 -24.63 -30.74 -0.76
C ILE A 11 -23.94 -30.66 0.60
N THR A 12 -23.72 -31.85 1.14
CA THR A 12 -22.55 -32.30 1.91
C THR A 12 -21.66 -31.21 2.51
N ALA A 13 -21.70 -31.12 3.85
CA ALA A 13 -20.66 -30.49 4.66
C ALA A 13 -19.34 -31.25 4.47
N ALA A 14 -18.35 -30.59 3.84
CA ALA A 14 -16.97 -31.08 3.82
C ALA A 14 -16.27 -30.62 5.10
N LEU A 15 -15.89 -31.59 5.95
CA LEU A 15 -15.01 -31.40 7.09
C LEU A 15 -13.63 -30.98 6.57
N ILE A 16 -13.25 -29.71 6.79
CA ILE A 16 -11.91 -29.24 6.51
C ILE A 16 -11.02 -29.69 7.66
N SER A 17 -10.17 -30.68 7.40
CA SER A 17 -9.10 -31.13 8.27
C SER A 17 -8.18 -29.95 8.59
N ALA A 18 -8.14 -29.52 9.86
CA ALA A 18 -7.24 -28.49 10.33
C ALA A 18 -5.80 -29.01 10.34
N SER A 19 -5.00 -28.61 9.35
CA SER A 19 -3.55 -28.78 9.38
C SER A 19 -2.94 -27.71 10.28
N LEU A 20 -2.32 -28.13 11.39
CA LEU A 20 -1.51 -27.26 12.24
C LEU A 20 -0.24 -26.87 11.48
N ILE A 21 -0.19 -25.62 10.99
CA ILE A 21 1.03 -25.03 10.43
C ILE A 21 1.91 -24.60 11.61
N VAL A 22 3.07 -25.23 11.75
CA VAL A 22 4.14 -24.81 12.66
C VAL A 22 4.79 -23.55 12.06
N ILE A 23 4.60 -22.40 12.69
CA ILE A 23 5.28 -21.16 12.32
C ILE A 23 6.67 -21.16 12.97
N PRO A 24 7.77 -21.01 12.23
CA PRO A 24 9.07 -20.77 12.85
C PRO A 24 9.07 -19.40 13.53
N THR A 25 9.50 -19.38 14.79
CA THR A 25 9.78 -18.16 15.57
C THR A 25 10.83 -17.33 14.85
N ALA A 26 10.39 -16.23 14.22
CA ALA A 26 11.30 -15.22 13.69
C ALA A 26 12.01 -14.54 14.88
N ASN A 27 13.33 -14.65 14.86
CA ASN A 27 14.27 -14.08 15.81
C ASN A 27 14.02 -12.57 15.96
N ALA A 28 13.89 -12.07 17.19
CA ALA A 28 13.97 -10.65 17.46
C ALA A 28 15.39 -10.17 17.15
N GLN A 29 15.60 -9.64 15.94
CA GLN A 29 16.85 -8.96 15.62
C GLN A 29 16.82 -7.59 16.29
N SER A 30 17.52 -7.53 17.42
CA SER A 30 17.93 -6.31 18.10
C SER A 30 18.44 -5.30 17.07
N SER A 31 17.72 -4.17 16.93
CA SER A 31 18.23 -3.02 16.20
C SER A 31 19.39 -2.46 17.01
N GLN A 32 20.61 -2.80 16.61
CA GLN A 32 21.81 -2.19 17.16
C GLN A 32 21.84 -0.73 16.72
N THR A 33 21.76 0.15 17.70
CA THR A 33 22.21 1.53 17.65
C THR A 33 23.66 1.57 17.18
N VAL A 34 23.88 1.70 15.87
CA VAL A 34 25.19 2.07 15.34
C VAL A 34 25.34 3.56 15.55
N GLN A 35 25.95 3.91 16.69
CA GLN A 35 26.46 5.25 16.90
C GLN A 35 27.45 5.55 15.77
N GLY A 36 27.26 6.70 15.12
CA GLY A 36 28.01 7.09 13.93
C GLY A 36 29.51 6.93 14.11
N GLU A 37 30.08 6.04 13.29
CA GLU A 37 31.52 5.90 13.15
C GLU A 37 32.01 7.06 12.28
N VAL A 38 32.83 7.94 12.87
CA VAL A 38 33.50 9.02 12.13
C VAL A 38 34.84 8.47 11.67
N ILE A 39 34.92 8.06 10.40
CA ILE A 39 36.17 7.62 9.78
C ILE A 39 36.93 8.88 9.34
N ILE A 40 37.96 9.26 10.09
CA ILE A 40 38.90 10.31 9.68
C ILE A 40 40.02 9.63 8.89
N ALA A 41 40.00 9.77 7.56
CA ALA A 41 41.17 9.46 6.75
C ALA A 41 42.12 10.66 6.80
N VAL A 42 43.34 10.45 7.30
CA VAL A 42 44.41 11.46 7.31
C VAL A 42 45.40 11.05 6.23
N ASP A 43 45.62 11.92 5.24
CA ASP A 43 46.68 11.72 4.26
C ASP A 43 48.06 12.09 4.83
N GLU A 44 49.14 11.67 4.15
CA GLU A 44 50.53 11.88 4.60
C GLU A 44 50.98 13.36 4.51
N LEU A 45 50.11 14.27 4.03
CA LEU A 45 50.38 15.70 3.91
C LEU A 45 49.60 16.55 4.93
N GLY A 46 48.78 15.91 5.77
CA GLY A 46 48.09 16.56 6.88
C GLY A 46 46.90 17.43 6.45
N GLU A 47 46.34 17.22 5.26
CA GLU A 47 45.07 17.83 4.88
C GLU A 47 43.90 17.01 5.45
N ILE A 48 43.13 17.65 6.33
CA ILE A 48 41.89 17.10 6.85
C ILE A 48 40.76 17.34 5.84
N GLU A 49 40.59 16.44 4.88
CA GLU A 49 39.35 16.39 4.10
C GLU A 49 38.23 15.91 5.03
N SER A 50 37.47 16.85 5.58
CA SER A 50 36.18 16.54 6.19
C SER A 50 35.28 16.06 5.07
N ILE A 51 35.15 14.73 4.92
CA ILE A 51 34.12 14.12 4.09
C ILE A 51 32.81 14.46 4.78
N GLU A 52 32.21 15.59 4.37
CA GLU A 52 30.86 15.95 4.77
C GLU A 52 29.96 14.86 4.21
N SER A 53 29.68 13.88 5.07
CA SER A 53 28.63 12.90 4.89
C SER A 53 27.36 13.70 4.69
N GLN A 54 27.00 13.96 3.43
CA GLN A 54 25.76 14.62 3.09
C GLN A 54 24.68 13.87 3.88
N PRO A 55 23.93 14.53 4.78
CA PRO A 55 22.80 13.87 5.38
C PRO A 55 21.94 13.44 4.19
N SER A 56 21.71 12.14 4.08
CA SER A 56 20.68 11.58 3.20
C SER A 56 19.39 12.21 3.67
N THR A 57 19.14 13.41 3.13
CA THR A 57 17.89 14.12 3.24
C THR A 57 16.93 13.10 2.69
N SER A 58 16.17 12.49 3.59
CA SER A 58 15.06 11.66 3.20
C SER A 58 14.21 12.60 2.37
N GLN A 59 14.38 12.55 1.05
CA GLN A 59 13.56 13.29 0.12
C GLN A 59 12.16 12.81 0.48
N LEU A 60 11.39 13.68 1.15
CA LEU A 60 9.95 13.50 1.19
C LEU A 60 9.59 13.29 -0.27
N SER A 61 9.16 12.06 -0.60
CA SER A 61 8.88 11.68 -1.97
C SER A 61 8.00 12.77 -2.54
N GLU A 62 8.48 13.42 -3.61
CA GLU A 62 7.65 14.33 -4.37
C GLU A 62 6.34 13.60 -4.62
N THR A 63 5.24 14.22 -4.21
CA THR A 63 3.95 13.57 -4.22
C THR A 63 3.59 13.30 -5.68
N GLU A 64 3.76 12.04 -6.08
CA GLU A 64 3.63 11.65 -7.48
C GLU A 64 2.17 11.32 -7.77
N TRP A 65 1.61 11.97 -8.79
CA TRP A 65 0.28 11.62 -9.29
C TRP A 65 0.26 10.16 -9.77
N ALA A 66 -0.87 9.49 -9.56
CA ALA A 66 -1.07 8.16 -10.11
C ALA A 66 -1.03 8.20 -11.65
N PRO A 67 -0.57 7.12 -12.31
CA PRO A 67 -0.51 7.07 -13.76
C PRO A 67 -1.92 7.06 -14.37
N ASP A 68 -2.03 7.43 -15.65
CA ASP A 68 -3.30 7.57 -16.38
C ASP A 68 -4.14 6.27 -16.45
N CYS A 69 -3.50 5.11 -16.27
CA CYS A 69 -4.20 3.82 -16.18
C CYS A 69 -4.98 3.64 -14.86
N VAL A 70 -4.89 4.57 -13.91
CA VAL A 70 -5.70 4.59 -12.69
C VAL A 70 -6.77 5.67 -12.79
N ARG A 71 -8.01 5.32 -12.43
CA ARG A 71 -9.13 6.27 -12.44
C ARG A 71 -9.96 6.18 -11.19
N ALA A 72 -10.37 7.33 -10.66
CA ALA A 72 -11.29 7.44 -9.53
C ALA A 72 -12.68 7.83 -10.04
N VAL A 73 -13.72 7.18 -9.51
CA VAL A 73 -15.11 7.48 -9.82
C VAL A 73 -15.92 7.45 -8.53
N SER A 74 -16.82 8.41 -8.38
CA SER A 74 -17.81 8.40 -7.30
C SER A 74 -18.96 7.48 -7.65
N GLU A 75 -19.15 6.42 -6.88
CA GLU A 75 -20.22 5.43 -7.09
C GLU A 75 -20.76 4.94 -5.74
N LYS A 76 -22.08 4.87 -5.60
CA LYS A 76 -22.77 4.31 -4.42
C LYS A 76 -22.31 4.92 -3.08
N GLY A 77 -21.97 6.21 -3.07
CA GLY A 77 -21.53 6.93 -1.88
C GLY A 77 -20.05 6.75 -1.51
N PHE A 78 -19.26 6.07 -2.33
CA PHE A 78 -17.83 5.88 -2.13
C PHE A 78 -17.05 6.36 -3.36
N VAL A 79 -15.79 6.72 -3.15
CA VAL A 79 -14.81 6.85 -4.23
C VAL A 79 -14.24 5.47 -4.52
N GLN A 80 -14.56 4.95 -5.69
CA GLN A 80 -13.99 3.73 -6.24
C GLN A 80 -12.78 4.09 -7.10
N VAL A 81 -11.66 3.44 -6.83
CA VAL A 81 -10.47 3.53 -7.69
C VAL A 81 -10.33 2.25 -8.48
N TYR A 82 -10.24 2.41 -9.79
CA TYR A 82 -9.98 1.37 -10.77
C TYR A 82 -8.49 1.41 -11.13
N ASN A 83 -7.77 0.30 -10.96
CA ASN A 83 -6.41 0.16 -11.40
C ASN A 83 -6.39 -0.69 -12.68
N ASN A 84 -6.33 -0.05 -13.84
CA ASN A 84 -6.24 -0.73 -15.13
C ASN A 84 -4.77 -0.91 -15.58
N CYS A 85 -3.80 -0.63 -14.71
CA CYS A 85 -2.39 -0.89 -14.96
C CYS A 85 -2.08 -2.40 -14.78
N GLU A 86 -0.90 -2.82 -15.25
CA GLU A 86 -0.43 -4.21 -15.15
C GLU A 86 0.27 -4.53 -13.81
N TRP A 87 0.35 -3.56 -12.89
CA TRP A 87 1.00 -3.70 -11.59
C TRP A 87 0.14 -3.14 -10.46
N ASP A 88 0.41 -3.61 -9.25
CA ASP A 88 -0.28 -3.18 -8.04
C ASP A 88 0.17 -1.77 -7.64
N LEU A 89 -0.77 -0.95 -7.19
CA LEU A 89 -0.49 0.43 -6.80
C LEU A 89 -1.05 0.74 -5.43
N ARG A 90 -0.23 1.41 -4.61
CA ARG A 90 -0.71 2.07 -3.40
C ARG A 90 -1.07 3.50 -3.73
N VAL A 91 -2.32 3.86 -3.45
CA VAL A 91 -2.84 5.18 -3.80
C VAL A 91 -3.70 5.74 -2.67
N LYS A 92 -3.80 7.07 -2.66
CA LYS A 92 -4.81 7.82 -1.92
C LYS A 92 -5.53 8.76 -2.88
N VAL A 93 -6.76 9.11 -2.52
CA VAL A 93 -7.60 10.05 -3.25
C VAL A 93 -7.50 11.41 -2.57
N LYS A 94 -7.23 12.43 -3.38
CA LYS A 94 -7.27 13.84 -3.00
C LYS A 94 -8.67 14.36 -3.13
N MET A 95 -9.19 14.91 -2.04
CA MET A 95 -10.54 15.42 -1.96
C MET A 95 -10.50 16.93 -1.80
N ALA A 96 -11.35 17.63 -2.54
CA ALA A 96 -11.51 19.06 -2.41
C ALA A 96 -12.15 19.40 -1.06
N PHE A 97 -11.51 20.29 -0.30
CA PHE A 97 -12.04 20.83 0.97
C PHE A 97 -12.35 19.76 2.03
N SER A 98 -11.73 18.58 1.93
CA SER A 98 -11.88 17.47 2.86
C SER A 98 -10.52 16.80 3.05
N PRO A 99 -10.29 16.08 4.16
CA PRO A 99 -9.08 15.29 4.31
C PRO A 99 -8.91 14.29 3.16
N ASP A 100 -7.67 14.09 2.74
CA ASP A 100 -7.29 13.02 1.81
C ASP A 100 -7.71 11.66 2.37
N SER A 101 -7.93 10.69 1.48
CA SER A 101 -8.13 9.32 1.93
C SER A 101 -6.84 8.74 2.54
N ALA A 102 -6.99 7.70 3.34
CA ALA A 102 -5.85 6.84 3.67
C ALA A 102 -5.29 6.16 2.41
N CYS A 103 -4.00 5.87 2.44
CA CYS A 103 -3.34 5.06 1.41
C CYS A 103 -3.85 3.63 1.45
N LYS A 104 -4.23 3.10 0.29
CA LYS A 104 -4.71 1.73 0.11
C LYS A 104 -4.06 1.09 -1.10
N LEU A 105 -3.79 -0.21 -0.99
CA LEU A 105 -3.34 -1.03 -2.10
C LEU A 105 -4.53 -1.36 -3.02
N VAL A 106 -4.35 -1.16 -4.32
CA VAL A 106 -5.29 -1.53 -5.36
C VAL A 106 -4.54 -2.44 -6.33
N LEU A 107 -4.96 -3.70 -6.39
CA LEU A 107 -4.30 -4.71 -7.23
C LEU A 107 -4.52 -4.40 -8.71
N ALA A 108 -3.57 -4.83 -9.55
CA ALA A 108 -3.67 -4.74 -11.01
C ALA A 108 -4.98 -5.33 -11.55
N GLY A 109 -5.64 -4.61 -12.45
CA GLY A 109 -6.91 -5.02 -13.05
C GLY A 109 -8.12 -5.04 -12.10
N THR A 110 -8.00 -4.53 -10.88
CA THR A 110 -9.08 -4.56 -9.88
C THR A 110 -9.65 -3.17 -9.57
N ARG A 111 -10.69 -3.16 -8.73
CA ARG A 111 -11.26 -1.94 -8.16
C ARG A 111 -11.32 -2.02 -6.64
N ALA A 112 -11.16 -0.88 -5.97
CA ALA A 112 -11.24 -0.79 -4.52
C ALA A 112 -12.03 0.44 -4.06
N ASN A 113 -12.77 0.28 -2.97
CA ASN A 113 -13.41 1.40 -2.26
C ASN A 113 -12.36 2.08 -1.38
N ILE A 114 -11.95 3.29 -1.74
CA ILE A 114 -10.86 3.97 -1.04
C ILE A 114 -11.39 4.75 0.16
N ALA A 115 -12.38 5.61 -0.07
CA ALA A 115 -12.99 6.47 0.95
C ALA A 115 -14.48 6.74 0.65
N PRO A 116 -15.27 7.19 1.66
CA PRO A 116 -16.58 7.78 1.41
C PRO A 116 -16.47 8.99 0.48
N HIS A 117 -17.47 9.20 -0.37
CA HIS A 117 -17.51 10.37 -1.24
C HIS A 117 -18.05 11.58 -0.47
N THR A 118 -17.14 12.37 0.10
CA THR A 118 -17.45 13.56 0.93
C THR A 118 -17.31 14.89 0.20
N GLY A 119 -16.86 14.89 -1.06
CA GLY A 119 -16.59 16.11 -1.82
C GLY A 119 -16.08 15.80 -3.23
N ARG A 120 -15.72 16.85 -3.98
CA ARG A 120 -15.14 16.68 -5.32
C ARG A 120 -13.80 15.94 -5.23
N ILE A 121 -13.55 15.02 -6.15
CA ILE A 121 -12.26 14.36 -6.30
C ILE A 121 -11.34 15.33 -7.04
N ASP A 122 -10.23 15.72 -6.42
CA ASP A 122 -9.21 16.58 -7.03
C ASP A 122 -8.12 15.76 -7.73
N GLY A 123 -7.90 14.51 -7.33
CA GLY A 123 -6.98 13.61 -8.02
C GLY A 123 -6.64 12.34 -7.23
N ILE A 124 -5.65 11.60 -7.73
CA ILE A 124 -5.17 10.34 -7.16
C ILE A 124 -3.65 10.45 -7.06
N GLU A 125 -3.11 10.29 -5.85
CA GLU A 125 -1.67 10.34 -5.59
C GLU A 125 -1.18 8.95 -5.21
N LYS A 126 0.07 8.63 -5.59
CA LYS A 126 0.74 7.43 -5.12
C LYS A 126 1.13 7.57 -3.65
N CYS A 127 1.19 6.42 -3.00
CA CYS A 127 1.86 6.19 -1.73
C CYS A 127 2.81 4.98 -1.89
#